data_AF-R0H4Y8-F1
#
_entry.id   AF-R0H4Y8-F1
#
_cell.length_a   1.000
_cell.length_b   1.000
_cell.length_c   1.000
_cell.angle_alpha   90.00
_cell.angle_beta   90.00
_cell.angle_gamma   90.00
#
_symmetry.space_group_name_H-M   'P 1'
#
loop_
_entity.id
_entity.type
_entity.pdbx_description
1 polymer ?
#
loop_
_entity_poly.entity_id
_entity_poly.type
_entity_poly.pdbx_seq_one_letter_code
_entity_poly.pdbx_strand_id
1 'polypeptide(L)'
;MSESLNLRLKAREILVSPSHEELEIVVNHLFKRKESKEYQTSSALYDLFVSDFPDCLALKLLQVYQSSSSGVTRFRSIYQLSETLTALRNRNFKLSIDSLYEIKRVLITCLTRQDTKESDIKIFRRIVSCVAYNVLDLHKDEWDELGDCIVLLAVADKEHVKAFHVFLELPPVYEEFIKKVLKIMLDKAKEVLVNPEENGVDDWSLALQTLVKLGIQFFNTGMKQDVIKNIMRSQLLNILQSAKKLVEMGEEKFLVRGLEDFQRFLSRDMNLYNYTKEQCHFVSTFVSEIGNVREVGTLTKEIVRKINMLFTRQPQGTQDHEAEFVRDWYGHLKDLSALEVLEIFASSDLEDRSREIAIRRVNVLLSDHADIAEMRELQPLLIYCLEEEETSEDMFKVLGQVVNHVAYELFKHQDVTWYALRNYIASSETEFERAVYIFQCLTMPLEDEEFVIPVIEVLLPEISKRLKPPTELLVDNSCWVLAFTGAFFAAIHLIEVSSYAKAVKEIAHKMIDSVRKLVERGMEVGVVRRAFRDVEIIVKKQMSWYGTSEYKLIKSLLWRLYTIKGMKWESKIVLWRINVIVERGVNEMVKELPENEFDWLNLTNVVVE
;
A
#
# COMPACT_ATOMS: atom_id res chain seq x y z
N MET A 1 9.09 -31.59 -15.84
CA MET A 1 7.69 -31.85 -16.24
C MET A 1 6.99 -32.89 -15.37
N SER A 2 7.60 -34.05 -15.06
CA SER A 2 7.00 -35.08 -14.19
C SER A 2 6.72 -34.60 -12.76
N GLU A 3 7.62 -33.80 -12.18
CA GLU A 3 7.52 -33.34 -10.79
C GLU A 3 6.40 -32.30 -10.57
N SER A 4 6.21 -31.38 -11.52
CA SER A 4 5.09 -30.42 -11.52
C SER A 4 3.73 -31.12 -11.70
N LEU A 5 3.67 -32.15 -12.56
CA LEU A 5 2.46 -32.95 -12.75
C LEU A 5 2.09 -33.73 -11.48
N ASN A 6 3.08 -34.29 -10.79
CA ASN A 6 2.89 -35.00 -9.52
C ASN A 6 2.40 -34.07 -8.40
N LEU A 7 2.91 -32.84 -8.32
CA LEU A 7 2.45 -31.84 -7.36
C LEU A 7 1.01 -31.39 -7.62
N ARG A 8 0.64 -31.23 -8.89
CA ARG A 8 -0.74 -30.88 -9.30
C ARG A 8 -1.74 -31.98 -8.95
N LEU A 9 -1.38 -33.25 -9.16
CA LEU A 9 -2.19 -34.40 -8.76
C LEU A 9 -2.38 -34.44 -7.24
N LYS A 10 -1.30 -34.27 -6.48
CA LYS A 10 -1.35 -34.18 -5.02
C LYS A 10 -2.23 -33.03 -4.54
N ALA A 11 -2.15 -31.88 -5.22
CA ALA A 11 -2.98 -30.74 -4.87
C ALA A 11 -4.48 -31.06 -5.05
N ARG A 12 -4.83 -31.69 -6.16
CA ARG A 12 -6.20 -32.16 -6.40
C ARG A 12 -6.65 -33.19 -5.36
N GLU A 13 -5.79 -34.15 -5.02
CA GLU A 13 -6.09 -35.19 -4.01
C GLU A 13 -6.42 -34.59 -2.64
N ILE A 14 -5.63 -33.61 -2.18
CA ILE A 14 -5.88 -32.90 -0.91
C ILE A 14 -7.26 -32.22 -0.90
N LEU A 15 -7.62 -31.55 -2.00
CA LEU A 15 -8.87 -30.79 -2.08
C LEU A 15 -10.12 -31.66 -2.27
N VAL A 16 -9.98 -32.82 -2.93
CA VAL A 16 -11.10 -33.77 -3.14
C VAL A 16 -11.26 -34.73 -1.97
N SER A 17 -10.21 -34.94 -1.16
CA SER A 17 -10.26 -35.81 0.02
C SER A 17 -11.39 -35.43 0.97
N PRO A 18 -12.15 -36.39 1.55
CA PRO A 18 -13.12 -36.09 2.59
C PRO A 18 -12.48 -35.53 3.88
N SER A 19 -11.21 -35.87 4.15
CA SER A 19 -10.47 -35.36 5.30
C SER A 19 -10.07 -33.89 5.13
N HIS A 20 -9.90 -33.18 6.24
CA HIS A 20 -9.41 -31.80 6.29
C HIS A 20 -7.96 -31.71 6.79
N GLU A 21 -7.40 -32.81 7.30
CA GLU A 21 -6.11 -32.83 8.00
C GLU A 21 -4.93 -32.37 7.12
N GLU A 22 -4.86 -32.84 5.89
CA GLU A 22 -3.76 -32.47 5.00
C GLU A 22 -3.79 -30.98 4.62
N LEU A 23 -4.98 -30.42 4.41
CA LEU A 23 -5.13 -28.99 4.18
C LEU A 23 -4.83 -28.18 5.44
N GLU A 24 -5.21 -28.66 6.63
CA GLU A 24 -4.82 -28.02 7.90
C GLU A 24 -3.30 -27.96 8.06
N ILE A 25 -2.59 -29.04 7.71
CA ILE A 25 -1.12 -29.07 7.73
C ILE A 25 -0.57 -28.03 6.77
N VAL A 26 -1.07 -27.98 5.53
CA VAL A 26 -0.62 -26.99 4.53
C VAL A 26 -0.85 -25.57 5.04
N VAL A 27 -2.06 -25.25 5.49
CA VAL A 27 -2.41 -23.92 6.02
C VAL A 27 -1.52 -23.55 7.20
N ASN A 28 -1.29 -24.47 8.14
CA ASN A 28 -0.45 -24.18 9.31
C ASN A 28 1.02 -23.95 8.94
N HIS A 29 1.52 -24.66 7.94
CA HIS A 29 2.89 -24.49 7.44
C HIS A 29 3.12 -23.18 6.70
N LEU A 30 2.09 -22.56 6.12
CA LEU A 30 2.19 -21.20 5.56
C LEU A 30 2.55 -20.12 6.59
N PHE A 31 2.40 -20.42 7.89
CA PHE A 31 2.77 -19.51 8.99
C PHE A 31 4.10 -19.90 9.67
N LYS A 32 4.84 -20.87 9.11
CA LYS A 32 6.23 -21.14 9.50
C LYS A 32 7.18 -20.13 8.84
N ARG A 33 8.44 -20.15 9.25
CA ARG A 33 9.49 -19.29 8.66
C ARG A 33 9.65 -19.62 7.17
N LYS A 34 9.88 -18.60 6.34
CA LYS A 34 9.90 -18.77 4.88
C LYS A 34 11.03 -19.68 4.39
N GLU A 35 12.10 -19.80 5.15
CA GLU A 35 13.23 -20.67 4.83
C GLU A 35 12.96 -22.14 5.19
N SER A 36 11.87 -22.45 5.91
CA SER A 36 11.56 -23.82 6.30
C SER A 36 11.06 -24.61 5.10
N LYS A 37 11.51 -25.86 4.99
CA LYS A 37 11.09 -26.80 3.95
C LYS A 37 9.56 -26.97 3.94
N GLU A 38 8.96 -26.97 5.13
CA GLU A 38 7.51 -27.06 5.28
C GLU A 38 6.80 -25.84 4.70
N TYR A 39 7.28 -24.62 4.96
CA TYR A 39 6.72 -23.42 4.35
C TYR A 39 6.84 -23.47 2.82
N GLN A 40 8.03 -23.75 2.29
CA GLN A 40 8.26 -23.76 0.84
C GLN A 40 7.38 -24.80 0.13
N THR A 41 7.28 -26.00 0.69
CA THR A 41 6.45 -27.07 0.12
C THR A 41 4.97 -26.72 0.19
N SER A 42 4.51 -26.19 1.33
CA SER A 42 3.11 -25.81 1.51
C SER A 42 2.73 -24.56 0.71
N SER A 43 3.65 -23.61 0.51
CA SER A 43 3.47 -22.45 -0.36
C SER A 43 3.28 -22.88 -1.80
N ALA A 44 4.18 -23.73 -2.32
CA ALA A 44 4.06 -24.23 -3.69
C ALA A 44 2.75 -25.01 -3.93
N LEU A 45 2.32 -25.83 -2.96
CA LEU A 45 1.02 -26.51 -3.03
C LEU A 45 -0.15 -25.53 -2.95
N TYR A 46 -0.05 -24.51 -2.08
CA TYR A 46 -1.09 -23.51 -1.93
C TYR A 46 -1.26 -22.64 -3.18
N ASP A 47 -0.15 -22.26 -3.82
CA ASP A 47 -0.16 -21.51 -5.08
C ASP A 47 -0.87 -22.30 -6.18
N LEU A 48 -0.65 -23.63 -6.25
CA LEU A 48 -1.38 -24.52 -7.14
C LEU A 48 -2.87 -24.62 -6.80
N PHE A 49 -3.23 -24.66 -5.51
CA PHE A 49 -4.65 -24.63 -5.12
C PHE A 49 -5.34 -23.36 -5.63
N VAL A 50 -4.68 -22.19 -5.49
CA VAL A 50 -5.23 -20.90 -5.91
C VAL A 50 -5.33 -20.81 -7.43
N SER A 51 -4.32 -21.28 -8.16
CA SER A 51 -4.30 -21.18 -9.63
C SER A 51 -5.27 -22.15 -10.30
N ASP A 52 -5.36 -23.38 -9.79
CA ASP A 52 -6.04 -24.47 -10.49
C ASP A 52 -7.41 -24.81 -9.91
N PHE A 53 -7.62 -24.61 -8.60
CA PHE A 53 -8.80 -25.08 -7.88
C PHE A 53 -9.36 -24.05 -6.87
N PRO A 54 -9.51 -22.77 -7.23
CA PRO A 54 -9.90 -21.70 -6.29
C PRO A 54 -11.26 -21.95 -5.64
N ASP A 55 -12.22 -22.49 -6.38
CA ASP A 55 -13.55 -22.86 -5.89
C ASP A 55 -13.49 -23.92 -4.77
N CYS A 56 -12.80 -25.04 -5.05
CA CYS A 56 -12.66 -26.13 -4.10
C CYS A 56 -11.86 -25.72 -2.87
N LEU A 57 -10.82 -24.90 -3.06
CA LEU A 57 -10.02 -24.34 -1.97
C LEU A 57 -10.88 -23.46 -1.06
N ALA A 58 -11.71 -22.58 -1.63
CA ALA A 58 -12.57 -21.70 -0.84
C ALA A 58 -13.53 -22.49 0.05
N LEU A 59 -14.21 -23.49 -0.53
CA LEU A 59 -15.08 -24.39 0.21
C LEU A 59 -14.33 -25.16 1.30
N LYS A 60 -13.17 -25.73 0.96
CA LYS A 60 -12.39 -26.54 1.89
C LYS A 60 -11.83 -25.74 3.07
N LEU A 61 -11.39 -24.50 2.86
CA LEU A 61 -10.92 -23.63 3.94
C LEU A 61 -12.04 -23.25 4.92
N LEU A 62 -13.27 -23.06 4.44
CA LEU A 62 -14.44 -22.90 5.30
C LEU A 62 -14.75 -24.18 6.08
N GLN A 63 -14.66 -25.34 5.45
CA GLN A 63 -14.86 -26.61 6.13
C GLN A 63 -13.80 -26.86 7.22
N VAL A 64 -12.53 -26.54 6.96
CA VAL A 64 -11.45 -26.56 7.98
C VAL A 64 -11.82 -25.68 9.17
N TYR A 65 -12.38 -24.49 8.94
CA TYR A 65 -12.83 -23.64 10.05
C TYR A 65 -13.92 -24.31 10.89
N GLN A 66 -14.82 -25.08 10.27
CA GLN A 66 -15.91 -25.76 10.97
C GLN A 66 -15.45 -26.99 11.76
N SER A 67 -14.55 -27.78 11.19
CA SER A 67 -14.13 -29.08 11.72
C SER A 67 -12.94 -28.99 12.70
N SER A 68 -12.04 -28.02 12.51
CA SER A 68 -10.84 -27.90 13.34
C SER A 68 -11.16 -27.58 14.80
N SER A 69 -10.61 -28.40 15.70
CA SER A 69 -10.63 -28.15 17.16
C SER A 69 -9.64 -27.06 17.59
N SER A 70 -8.64 -26.75 16.76
CA SER A 70 -7.64 -25.72 17.02
C SER A 70 -8.15 -24.33 16.61
N GLY A 71 -8.32 -23.44 17.59
CA GLY A 71 -8.67 -22.03 17.32
C GLY A 71 -7.63 -21.30 16.45
N VAL A 72 -6.36 -21.68 16.52
CA VAL A 72 -5.29 -21.11 15.69
C VAL A 72 -5.42 -21.57 14.24
N THR A 73 -5.67 -22.87 14.02
CA THR A 73 -5.88 -23.40 12.67
C THR A 73 -7.14 -22.80 12.04
N ARG A 74 -8.22 -22.66 12.82
CA ARG A 74 -9.46 -21.97 12.39
C ARG A 74 -9.17 -20.54 11.92
N PHE A 75 -8.48 -19.74 12.74
CA PHE A 75 -8.11 -18.37 12.36
C PHE A 75 -7.26 -18.33 11.08
N ARG A 76 -6.26 -19.21 10.98
CA ARG A 76 -5.36 -19.28 9.82
C ARG A 76 -6.11 -19.67 8.54
N SER A 77 -7.09 -20.57 8.61
CA SER A 77 -7.85 -20.99 7.43
C SER A 77 -8.72 -19.85 6.87
N ILE A 78 -9.43 -19.12 7.73
CA ILE A 78 -10.26 -17.99 7.30
C ILE A 78 -9.42 -16.78 6.90
N TYR A 79 -8.28 -16.56 7.55
CA TYR A 79 -7.32 -15.53 7.14
C TYR A 79 -6.84 -15.80 5.72
N GLN A 80 -6.37 -17.03 5.48
CA GLN A 80 -5.87 -17.42 4.17
C GLN A 80 -6.98 -17.38 3.11
N LEU A 81 -8.21 -17.76 3.45
CA LEU A 81 -9.36 -17.61 2.57
C LEU A 81 -9.65 -16.15 2.21
N SER A 82 -9.64 -15.24 3.19
CA SER A 82 -9.85 -13.81 2.97
C SER A 82 -8.80 -13.22 2.02
N GLU A 83 -7.52 -13.56 2.22
CA GLU A 83 -6.43 -13.10 1.34
C GLU A 83 -6.59 -13.64 -0.08
N THR A 84 -6.89 -14.94 -0.22
CA THR A 84 -7.11 -15.58 -1.52
C THR A 84 -8.30 -14.97 -2.26
N LEU A 85 -9.46 -14.81 -1.61
CA LEU A 85 -10.62 -14.19 -2.24
C LEU A 85 -10.37 -12.73 -2.64
N THR A 86 -9.59 -11.99 -1.84
CA THR A 86 -9.20 -10.61 -2.18
C THR A 86 -8.30 -10.58 -3.41
N ALA A 87 -7.29 -11.46 -3.48
CA ALA A 87 -6.41 -11.57 -4.64
C ALA A 87 -7.16 -11.99 -5.91
N LEU A 88 -8.10 -12.92 -5.79
CA LEU A 88 -8.97 -13.35 -6.89
C LEU A 88 -9.89 -12.21 -7.37
N ARG A 89 -10.51 -11.47 -6.44
CA ARG A 89 -11.32 -10.29 -6.76
C ARG A 89 -10.53 -9.24 -7.53
N ASN A 90 -9.29 -8.96 -7.13
CA ASN A 90 -8.42 -7.99 -7.82
C ASN A 90 -8.05 -8.42 -9.25
N ARG A 91 -8.10 -9.72 -9.55
CA ARG A 91 -7.90 -10.28 -10.89
C ARG A 91 -9.22 -10.44 -11.67
N ASN A 92 -10.33 -9.93 -11.15
CA ASN A 92 -11.68 -10.13 -11.68
C ASN A 92 -12.05 -11.62 -11.87
N PHE A 93 -11.50 -12.51 -11.04
CA PHE A 93 -11.86 -13.92 -11.06
C PHE A 93 -13.28 -14.13 -10.52
N LYS A 94 -14.02 -15.01 -11.17
CA LYS A 94 -15.43 -15.31 -10.86
C LYS A 94 -15.55 -16.75 -10.39
N LEU A 95 -15.99 -16.95 -9.15
CA LEU A 95 -16.29 -18.28 -8.59
C LEU A 95 -17.43 -18.94 -9.39
N SER A 96 -17.39 -20.26 -9.57
CA SER A 96 -18.46 -20.97 -10.30
C SER A 96 -19.78 -20.98 -9.52
N ILE A 97 -20.91 -21.01 -10.24
CA ILE A 97 -22.26 -21.03 -9.63
C ILE A 97 -22.44 -22.27 -8.74
N ASP A 98 -22.03 -23.43 -9.24
CA ASP A 98 -22.15 -24.70 -8.51
C ASP A 98 -21.39 -24.66 -7.19
N SER A 99 -20.18 -24.09 -7.20
CA SER A 99 -19.37 -23.96 -6.00
C SER A 99 -19.92 -22.91 -5.04
N LEU A 100 -20.49 -21.82 -5.56
CA LEU A 100 -21.14 -20.80 -4.75
C LEU A 100 -22.32 -21.38 -3.96
N TYR A 101 -23.10 -22.31 -4.51
CA TYR A 101 -24.20 -22.95 -3.77
C TYR A 101 -23.69 -23.61 -2.47
N GLU A 102 -22.61 -24.38 -2.55
CA GLU A 102 -22.01 -25.03 -1.39
C GLU A 102 -21.29 -24.03 -0.47
N ILE A 103 -20.52 -23.09 -1.03
CA ILE A 103 -19.80 -22.06 -0.27
C ILE A 103 -20.78 -21.21 0.54
N LYS A 104 -21.89 -20.76 -0.06
CA LYS A 104 -22.95 -19.99 0.62
C LYS A 104 -23.42 -20.73 1.88
N ARG A 105 -23.79 -22.00 1.74
CA ARG A 105 -24.31 -22.84 2.84
C ARG A 105 -23.29 -23.03 3.97
N VAL A 106 -22.04 -23.36 3.62
CA VAL A 106 -20.98 -23.58 4.62
C VAL A 106 -20.65 -22.26 5.33
N LEU A 107 -20.58 -21.14 4.60
CA LEU A 107 -20.29 -19.82 5.17
C LEU A 107 -21.36 -19.37 6.17
N ILE A 108 -22.65 -19.57 5.87
CA ILE A 108 -23.75 -19.28 6.80
C ILE A 108 -23.58 -20.08 8.10
N THR A 109 -23.23 -21.36 7.99
CA THR A 109 -22.99 -22.22 9.16
C THR A 109 -21.76 -21.78 9.97
N CYS A 110 -20.74 -21.22 9.32
CA CYS A 110 -19.59 -20.62 10.03
C CYS A 110 -19.99 -19.36 10.81
N LEU A 111 -20.85 -18.51 10.23
CA LEU A 111 -21.30 -17.25 10.84
C LEU A 111 -22.18 -17.48 12.08
N THR A 112 -23.05 -18.49 12.06
CA THR A 112 -23.99 -18.79 13.15
C THR A 112 -23.39 -19.64 14.27
N ARG A 113 -22.08 -19.90 14.21
CA ARG A 113 -21.37 -20.69 15.21
C ARG A 113 -21.17 -19.88 16.49
N GLN A 114 -21.60 -20.44 17.63
CA GLN A 114 -21.64 -19.75 18.93
C GLN A 114 -20.26 -19.35 19.47
N ASP A 115 -19.21 -20.15 19.27
CA ASP A 115 -17.85 -19.90 19.79
C ASP A 115 -16.99 -19.03 18.86
N THR A 116 -17.60 -18.33 17.91
CA THR A 116 -16.88 -17.46 16.97
C THR A 116 -16.37 -16.20 17.67
N LYS A 117 -15.07 -15.94 17.55
CA LYS A 117 -14.42 -14.75 18.12
C LYS A 117 -14.72 -13.51 17.29
N GLU A 118 -14.68 -12.34 17.91
CA GLU A 118 -14.83 -11.05 17.20
C GLU A 118 -13.78 -10.86 16.10
N SER A 119 -12.52 -11.30 16.34
CA SER A 119 -11.45 -11.31 15.34
C SER A 119 -11.83 -12.07 14.08
N ASP A 120 -12.54 -13.19 14.25
CA ASP A 120 -12.92 -14.09 13.17
C ASP A 120 -14.07 -13.46 12.37
N ILE A 121 -15.02 -12.82 13.06
CA ILE A 121 -16.11 -12.05 12.42
C ILE A 121 -15.57 -10.91 11.56
N LYS A 122 -14.52 -10.20 12.00
CA LYS A 122 -13.87 -9.15 11.20
C LYS A 122 -13.22 -9.69 9.92
N ILE A 123 -12.85 -10.96 9.89
CA ILE A 123 -12.38 -11.65 8.67
C ILE A 123 -13.58 -12.13 7.85
N PHE A 124 -14.59 -12.74 8.50
CA PHE A 124 -15.78 -13.24 7.82
C PHE A 124 -16.54 -12.16 7.08
N ARG A 125 -16.64 -10.93 7.60
CA ARG A 125 -17.29 -9.84 6.85
C ARG A 125 -16.63 -9.57 5.48
N ARG A 126 -15.31 -9.74 5.37
CA ARG A 126 -14.58 -9.61 4.09
C ARG A 126 -14.85 -10.78 3.16
N ILE A 127 -14.87 -12.00 3.72
CA ILE A 127 -15.23 -13.22 2.99
C ILE A 127 -16.65 -13.11 2.45
N VAL A 128 -17.61 -12.75 3.30
CA VAL A 128 -19.02 -12.53 2.93
C VAL A 128 -19.12 -11.46 1.86
N SER A 129 -18.41 -10.33 1.99
CA SER A 129 -18.37 -9.28 0.96
C SER A 129 -17.93 -9.82 -0.40
N CYS A 130 -16.86 -10.64 -0.44
CA CYS A 130 -16.37 -11.22 -1.69
C CYS A 130 -17.34 -12.23 -2.31
N VAL A 131 -17.94 -13.10 -1.47
CA VAL A 131 -18.93 -14.08 -1.95
C VAL A 131 -20.20 -13.36 -2.41
N ALA A 132 -20.67 -12.36 -1.68
CA ALA A 132 -21.85 -11.57 -2.03
C ALA A 132 -21.62 -10.81 -3.34
N TYR A 133 -20.43 -10.25 -3.57
CA TYR A 133 -20.07 -9.65 -4.84
C TYR A 133 -20.14 -10.66 -6.01
N ASN A 134 -19.65 -11.89 -5.80
CA ASN A 134 -19.76 -12.94 -6.82
C ASN A 134 -21.23 -13.26 -7.12
N VAL A 135 -22.05 -13.47 -6.09
CA VAL A 135 -23.47 -13.84 -6.23
C VAL A 135 -24.29 -12.70 -6.86
N LEU A 136 -24.26 -11.53 -6.24
CA LEU A 136 -25.15 -10.41 -6.58
C LEU A 136 -24.67 -9.63 -7.81
N ASP A 137 -23.36 -9.37 -7.92
CA ASP A 137 -22.84 -8.51 -8.99
C ASP A 137 -22.39 -9.29 -10.21
N LEU A 138 -21.65 -10.38 -10.03
CA LEU A 138 -21.10 -11.14 -11.16
C LEU A 138 -22.09 -12.13 -11.75
N HIS A 139 -22.89 -12.79 -10.91
CA HIS A 139 -23.89 -13.77 -11.35
C HIS A 139 -25.32 -13.21 -11.45
N LYS A 140 -25.58 -12.04 -10.86
CA LYS A 140 -26.92 -11.43 -10.82
C LYS A 140 -27.97 -12.35 -10.20
N ASP A 141 -27.56 -13.10 -9.18
CA ASP A 141 -28.39 -14.03 -8.40
C ASP A 141 -28.76 -13.42 -7.04
N GLU A 142 -29.58 -14.12 -6.26
CA GLU A 142 -30.05 -13.72 -4.94
C GLU A 142 -29.38 -14.55 -3.81
N TRP A 143 -29.41 -14.01 -2.59
CA TRP A 143 -28.87 -14.69 -1.41
C TRP A 143 -29.74 -14.46 -0.18
N ASP A 144 -30.97 -14.94 -0.26
CA ASP A 144 -31.98 -14.76 0.79
C ASP A 144 -31.55 -15.36 2.14
N GLU A 145 -30.79 -16.46 2.12
CA GLU A 145 -30.30 -17.14 3.32
C GLU A 145 -29.33 -16.28 4.12
N LEU A 146 -28.58 -15.37 3.46
CA LEU A 146 -27.74 -14.40 4.14
C LEU A 146 -28.58 -13.37 4.88
N GLY A 147 -29.70 -12.94 4.28
CA GLY A 147 -30.65 -12.06 4.94
C GLY A 147 -31.23 -12.70 6.21
N ASP A 148 -31.64 -13.97 6.13
CA ASP A 148 -32.15 -14.72 7.28
C ASP A 148 -31.07 -14.89 8.38
N CYS A 149 -29.82 -15.14 7.97
CA CYS A 149 -28.69 -15.22 8.88
C CYS A 149 -28.43 -13.90 9.61
N ILE A 150 -28.45 -12.76 8.90
CA ILE A 150 -28.28 -11.43 9.52
C ILE A 150 -29.39 -11.17 10.53
N VAL A 151 -30.65 -11.49 10.21
CA VAL A 151 -31.77 -11.36 11.15
C VAL A 151 -31.55 -12.23 12.39
N LEU A 152 -31.15 -13.49 12.20
CA LEU A 152 -30.88 -14.42 13.30
C LEU A 152 -29.76 -13.91 14.22
N LEU A 153 -28.65 -13.42 13.65
CA LEU A 153 -27.55 -12.82 14.42
C LEU A 153 -27.99 -11.54 15.16
N ALA A 154 -28.87 -10.72 14.56
CA ALA A 154 -29.33 -9.48 15.16
C ALA A 154 -30.26 -9.69 16.36
N VAL A 155 -31.05 -10.76 16.36
CA VAL A 155 -31.98 -11.10 17.46
C VAL A 155 -31.29 -11.88 18.57
N ALA A 156 -30.20 -12.59 18.27
CA ALA A 156 -29.46 -13.36 19.26
C ALA A 156 -28.83 -12.45 20.35
N ASP A 157 -28.92 -12.89 21.60
CA ASP A 157 -28.43 -12.12 22.75
C ASP A 157 -26.92 -11.86 22.62
N LYS A 158 -26.54 -10.58 22.73
CA LYS A 158 -25.15 -10.08 22.59
C LYS A 158 -24.46 -10.39 21.25
N GLU A 159 -25.21 -10.79 20.21
CA GLU A 159 -24.63 -11.09 18.89
C GLU A 159 -24.94 -10.05 17.80
N HIS A 160 -25.71 -9.01 18.12
CA HIS A 160 -26.07 -7.95 17.17
C HIS A 160 -24.86 -7.26 16.52
N VAL A 161 -23.72 -7.18 17.22
CA VAL A 161 -22.43 -6.72 16.68
C VAL A 161 -21.94 -7.59 15.50
N LYS A 162 -22.18 -8.91 15.54
CA LYS A 162 -21.88 -9.81 14.43
C LYS A 162 -22.70 -9.46 13.20
N ALA A 163 -24.00 -9.21 13.39
CA ALA A 163 -24.90 -8.82 12.31
C ALA A 163 -24.44 -7.49 11.65
N PHE A 164 -24.04 -6.50 12.46
CA PHE A 164 -23.48 -5.24 11.97
C PHE A 164 -22.23 -5.47 11.12
N HIS A 165 -21.26 -6.25 11.62
CA HIS A 165 -20.06 -6.55 10.86
C HIS A 165 -20.33 -7.21 9.52
N VAL A 166 -21.20 -8.22 9.48
CA VAL A 166 -21.56 -8.93 8.24
C VAL A 166 -22.24 -7.98 7.25
N PHE A 167 -23.15 -7.13 7.72
CA PHE A 167 -23.90 -6.21 6.86
C PHE A 167 -23.04 -5.09 6.25
N LEU A 168 -22.08 -4.55 7.01
CA LEU A 168 -21.35 -3.33 6.64
C LEU A 168 -20.57 -3.42 5.33
N GLU A 169 -19.98 -4.58 5.02
CA GLU A 169 -19.14 -4.75 3.83
C GLU A 169 -19.91 -5.31 2.62
N LEU A 170 -21.24 -5.47 2.73
CA LEU A 170 -22.04 -5.96 1.61
C LEU A 170 -22.01 -5.01 0.41
N PRO A 171 -21.99 -5.55 -0.82
CA PRO A 171 -22.24 -4.78 -2.04
C PRO A 171 -23.68 -4.27 -2.09
N PRO A 172 -24.06 -3.47 -3.11
CA PRO A 172 -25.45 -3.13 -3.36
C PRO A 172 -26.34 -4.39 -3.36
N VAL A 173 -27.42 -4.35 -2.58
CA VAL A 173 -28.38 -5.46 -2.44
C VAL A 173 -29.75 -5.08 -3.02
N TYR A 174 -30.57 -6.09 -3.32
CA TYR A 174 -31.93 -5.92 -3.83
C TYR A 174 -32.93 -5.51 -2.73
N GLU A 175 -34.09 -5.01 -3.16
CA GLU A 175 -35.10 -4.41 -2.27
C GLU A 175 -35.60 -5.37 -1.19
N GLU A 176 -35.92 -6.60 -1.56
CA GLU A 176 -36.46 -7.61 -0.63
C GLU A 176 -35.44 -8.00 0.45
N PHE A 177 -34.16 -8.05 0.11
CA PHE A 177 -33.08 -8.26 1.09
C PHE A 177 -33.09 -7.15 2.16
N ILE A 178 -33.14 -5.88 1.73
CA ILE A 178 -33.16 -4.75 2.68
C ILE A 178 -34.43 -4.77 3.51
N LYS A 179 -35.61 -4.97 2.91
CA LYS A 179 -36.87 -5.04 3.65
C LYS A 179 -36.82 -6.06 4.78
N LYS A 180 -36.21 -7.23 4.51
CA LYS A 180 -36.05 -8.32 5.48
C LYS A 180 -35.22 -7.91 6.70
N VAL A 181 -34.05 -7.30 6.49
CA VAL A 181 -33.11 -6.97 7.59
C VAL A 181 -33.38 -5.62 8.24
N LEU A 182 -34.09 -4.71 7.56
CA LEU A 182 -34.13 -3.30 7.91
C LEU A 182 -34.59 -3.04 9.33
N LYS A 183 -35.79 -3.49 9.68
CA LYS A 183 -36.43 -3.13 10.95
C LYS A 183 -35.56 -3.55 12.14
N ILE A 184 -35.12 -4.81 12.14
CA ILE A 184 -34.33 -5.36 13.24
C ILE A 184 -32.96 -4.67 13.37
N MET A 185 -32.30 -4.37 12.24
CA MET A 185 -31.00 -3.71 12.26
C MET A 185 -31.12 -2.25 12.74
N LEU A 186 -32.19 -1.55 12.34
CA LEU A 186 -32.48 -0.21 12.85
C LEU A 186 -32.74 -0.21 14.36
N ASP A 187 -33.58 -1.13 14.84
CA ASP A 187 -33.93 -1.24 16.26
C ASP A 187 -32.66 -1.53 17.09
N LYS A 188 -31.82 -2.47 16.65
CA LYS A 188 -30.58 -2.82 17.35
C LYS A 188 -29.53 -1.72 17.30
N ALA A 189 -29.33 -1.07 16.16
CA ALA A 189 -28.39 0.05 16.09
C ALA A 189 -28.85 1.23 16.96
N LYS A 190 -30.17 1.46 17.04
CA LYS A 190 -30.74 2.46 17.94
C LYS A 190 -30.47 2.11 19.41
N GLU A 191 -30.71 0.87 19.83
CA GLU A 191 -30.42 0.40 21.21
C GLU A 191 -28.97 0.71 21.62
N VAL A 192 -28.01 0.46 20.72
CA VAL A 192 -26.59 0.75 20.96
C VAL A 192 -26.32 2.26 21.04
N LEU A 193 -26.88 3.04 20.11
CA LEU A 193 -26.60 4.49 20.04
C LEU A 193 -27.21 5.28 21.19
N VAL A 194 -28.37 4.89 21.73
CA VAL A 194 -28.99 5.63 22.86
C VAL A 194 -28.28 5.41 24.20
N ASN A 195 -27.48 4.33 24.30
CA ASN A 195 -26.73 3.94 25.49
C ASN A 195 -25.21 3.87 25.22
N PRO A 196 -24.55 4.98 24.85
CA PRO A 196 -23.13 4.95 24.47
C PRO A 196 -22.19 4.53 25.61
N GLU A 197 -22.54 4.80 26.87
CA GLU A 197 -21.74 4.44 28.05
C GLU A 197 -21.68 2.92 28.28
N GLU A 198 -22.76 2.20 27.97
CA GLU A 198 -22.86 0.75 28.20
C GLU A 198 -22.18 -0.06 27.09
N ASN A 199 -22.18 0.45 25.86
CA ASN A 199 -21.69 -0.27 24.67
C ASN A 199 -20.24 0.07 24.30
N GLY A 200 -19.72 1.21 24.77
CA GLY A 200 -18.36 1.65 24.41
C GLY A 200 -18.26 2.19 22.98
N VAL A 201 -17.10 2.78 22.67
CA VAL A 201 -16.90 3.56 21.44
C VAL A 201 -16.90 2.73 20.16
N ASP A 202 -16.39 1.51 20.23
CA ASP A 202 -16.23 0.64 19.06
C ASP A 202 -17.62 0.15 18.57
N ASP A 203 -18.48 -0.32 19.49
CA ASP A 203 -19.85 -0.75 19.16
C ASP A 203 -20.74 0.43 18.77
N TRP A 204 -20.57 1.59 19.43
CA TRP A 204 -21.25 2.83 19.05
C TRP A 204 -20.90 3.25 17.62
N SER A 205 -19.61 3.25 17.26
CA SER A 205 -19.17 3.56 15.89
C SER A 205 -19.70 2.53 14.89
N LEU A 206 -19.74 1.25 15.27
CA LEU A 206 -20.25 0.20 14.40
C LEU A 206 -21.76 0.35 14.12
N ALA A 207 -22.54 0.71 15.14
CA ALA A 207 -23.96 1.01 14.99
C ALA A 207 -24.18 2.24 14.09
N LEU A 208 -23.37 3.29 14.26
CA LEU A 208 -23.39 4.48 13.40
C LEU A 208 -23.12 4.13 11.92
N GLN A 209 -22.04 3.38 11.67
CA GLN A 209 -21.69 2.90 10.33
C GLN A 209 -22.84 2.09 9.72
N THR A 210 -23.49 1.24 10.53
CA THR A 210 -24.56 0.35 10.07
C THR A 210 -25.80 1.13 9.65
N LEU A 211 -26.21 2.13 10.43
CA LEU A 211 -27.34 3.00 10.08
C LEU A 211 -27.09 3.77 8.79
N VAL A 212 -25.88 4.30 8.64
CA VAL A 212 -25.52 5.04 7.43
C VAL A 212 -25.45 4.10 6.22
N LYS A 213 -24.88 2.90 6.35
CA LYS A 213 -24.85 1.89 5.28
C LYS A 213 -26.26 1.45 4.87
N LEU A 214 -27.19 1.25 5.82
CA LEU A 214 -28.61 1.01 5.52
C LEU A 214 -29.19 2.17 4.70
N GLY A 215 -28.90 3.40 5.11
CA GLY A 215 -29.23 4.63 4.39
C GLY A 215 -28.77 4.65 2.94
N ILE A 216 -27.52 4.28 2.70
CA ILE A 216 -26.89 4.22 1.38
C ILE A 216 -27.53 3.12 0.52
N GLN A 217 -27.75 1.93 1.10
CA GLN A 217 -28.36 0.80 0.39
C GLN A 217 -29.77 1.12 -0.11
N PHE A 218 -30.54 1.94 0.61
CA PHE A 218 -31.86 2.36 0.14
C PHE A 218 -31.87 3.01 -1.23
N PHE A 219 -30.87 3.86 -1.52
CA PHE A 219 -30.77 4.51 -2.83
C PHE A 219 -30.57 3.52 -3.98
N ASN A 220 -30.06 2.31 -3.69
CA ASN A 220 -29.85 1.26 -4.68
C ASN A 220 -31.07 0.36 -4.89
N THR A 221 -32.01 0.34 -3.94
CA THR A 221 -33.15 -0.60 -3.92
C THR A 221 -34.41 -0.17 -4.66
N GLY A 222 -34.45 1.02 -5.28
CA GLY A 222 -35.65 1.49 -6.00
C GLY A 222 -36.86 1.83 -5.12
N MET A 223 -36.73 1.78 -3.79
CA MET A 223 -37.79 2.17 -2.85
C MET A 223 -38.26 3.61 -3.07
N LYS A 224 -39.53 3.88 -2.75
CA LYS A 224 -40.10 5.24 -2.90
C LYS A 224 -39.36 6.26 -2.03
N GLN A 225 -39.03 7.40 -2.61
CA GLN A 225 -38.22 8.45 -1.97
C GLN A 225 -38.83 9.01 -0.68
N ASP A 226 -40.15 9.02 -0.54
CA ASP A 226 -40.87 9.46 0.66
C ASP A 226 -40.66 8.51 1.85
N VAL A 227 -40.68 7.20 1.61
CA VAL A 227 -40.37 6.17 2.60
C VAL A 227 -38.92 6.30 3.06
N ILE A 228 -37.99 6.45 2.11
CA ILE A 228 -36.56 6.65 2.38
C ILE A 228 -36.35 7.89 3.27
N LYS A 229 -36.95 9.04 2.90
CA LYS A 229 -36.83 10.29 3.67
C LYS A 229 -37.38 10.17 5.10
N ASN A 230 -38.51 9.49 5.29
CA ASN A 230 -39.10 9.30 6.61
C ASN A 230 -38.23 8.43 7.52
N ILE A 231 -37.71 7.31 6.99
CA ILE A 231 -36.78 6.44 7.73
C ILE A 231 -35.52 7.24 8.08
N MET A 232 -34.92 7.93 7.10
CA MET A 232 -33.71 8.74 7.32
C MET A 232 -33.90 9.82 8.38
N ARG A 233 -35.04 10.52 8.38
CA ARG A 233 -35.34 11.55 9.39
C ARG A 233 -35.41 10.96 10.79
N SER A 234 -36.03 9.79 10.94
CA SER A 234 -36.10 9.09 12.23
C SER A 234 -34.72 8.60 12.70
N GLN A 235 -33.86 8.14 11.79
CA GLN A 235 -32.50 7.74 12.13
C GLN A 235 -31.63 8.90 12.57
N LEU A 236 -31.66 10.00 11.81
CA LEU A 236 -30.92 11.21 12.12
C LEU A 236 -31.25 11.71 13.53
N LEU A 237 -32.52 11.69 13.92
CA LEU A 237 -32.95 12.05 15.28
C LEU A 237 -32.27 11.21 16.37
N ASN A 238 -32.19 9.89 16.20
CA ASN A 238 -31.54 9.01 17.19
C ASN A 238 -30.04 9.32 17.32
N ILE A 239 -29.35 9.57 16.21
CA ILE A 239 -27.91 9.88 16.22
C ILE A 239 -27.66 11.26 16.82
N LEU A 240 -28.46 12.26 16.48
CA LEU A 240 -28.32 13.59 17.06
C LEU A 240 -28.58 13.58 18.57
N GLN A 241 -29.56 12.81 19.04
CA GLN A 241 -29.77 12.60 20.47
C GLN A 241 -28.57 11.93 21.13
N SER A 242 -27.98 10.93 20.49
CA SER A 242 -26.78 10.24 20.96
C SER A 242 -25.56 11.16 21.03
N ALA A 243 -25.28 11.91 19.95
CA ALA A 243 -24.19 12.88 19.89
C ALA A 243 -24.37 14.00 20.92
N LYS A 244 -25.60 14.50 21.08
CA LYS A 244 -25.94 15.48 22.11
C LYS A 244 -25.70 14.93 23.52
N LYS A 245 -26.11 13.70 23.81
CA LYS A 245 -25.84 13.04 25.09
C LYS A 245 -24.34 12.95 25.37
N LEU A 246 -23.54 12.55 24.38
CA LEU A 246 -22.07 12.50 24.50
C LEU A 246 -21.46 13.87 24.78
N VAL A 247 -21.95 14.93 24.13
CA VAL A 247 -21.50 16.31 24.39
C VAL A 247 -21.89 16.77 25.79
N GLU A 248 -23.13 16.53 26.23
CA GLU A 248 -23.62 16.88 27.57
C GLU A 248 -22.85 16.16 28.70
N MET A 249 -22.34 14.95 28.43
CA MET A 249 -21.51 14.17 29.36
C MET A 249 -20.03 14.58 29.33
N GLY A 250 -19.63 15.50 28.43
CA GLY A 250 -18.22 15.90 28.26
C GLY A 250 -17.35 14.87 27.55
N GLU A 251 -17.94 13.89 26.88
CA GLU A 251 -17.28 12.75 26.22
C GLU A 251 -16.89 13.08 24.76
N GLU A 252 -16.30 14.27 24.53
CA GLU A 252 -15.91 14.71 23.17
C GLU A 252 -14.92 13.73 22.53
N LYS A 253 -13.97 13.18 23.30
CA LYS A 253 -12.98 12.20 22.80
C LYS A 253 -13.63 10.92 22.30
N PHE A 254 -14.68 10.45 22.98
CA PHE A 254 -15.47 9.30 22.55
C PHE A 254 -16.09 9.57 21.18
N LEU A 255 -16.78 10.72 21.06
CA LEU A 255 -17.44 11.12 19.82
C LEU A 255 -16.43 11.27 18.66
N VAL A 256 -15.29 11.91 18.91
CA VAL A 256 -14.23 12.08 17.91
C VAL A 256 -13.68 10.73 17.45
N ARG A 257 -13.33 9.82 18.37
CA ARG A 257 -12.83 8.50 18.01
C ARG A 257 -13.87 7.69 17.21
N GLY A 258 -15.13 7.73 17.63
CA GLY A 258 -16.22 7.07 16.90
C GLY A 258 -16.37 7.61 15.47
N LEU A 259 -16.23 8.93 15.28
CA LEU A 259 -16.26 9.60 13.97
C LEU A 259 -15.01 9.33 13.12
N GLU A 260 -13.83 9.16 13.72
CA GLU A 260 -12.62 8.75 12.99
C GLU A 260 -12.75 7.34 12.41
N ASP A 261 -13.29 6.39 13.18
CA ASP A 261 -13.56 5.04 12.68
C ASP A 261 -14.63 5.03 11.60
N PHE A 262 -15.67 5.86 11.76
CA PHE A 262 -16.68 6.09 10.74
C PHE A 262 -16.09 6.70 9.45
N GLN A 263 -15.17 7.67 9.55
CA GLN A 263 -14.47 8.25 8.40
C GLN A 263 -13.69 7.19 7.63
N ARG A 264 -12.92 6.32 8.33
CA ARG A 264 -12.16 5.23 7.70
C ARG A 264 -13.07 4.25 6.97
N PHE A 265 -14.20 3.90 7.59
CA PHE A 265 -15.21 3.06 6.97
C PHE A 265 -15.75 3.69 5.68
N LEU A 266 -16.22 4.94 5.75
CA LEU A 266 -16.79 5.64 4.60
C LEU A 266 -15.80 5.76 3.43
N SER A 267 -14.55 6.18 3.71
CA SER A 267 -13.54 6.31 2.67
C SER A 267 -13.31 5.00 1.93
N ARG A 268 -13.30 3.87 2.64
CA ARG A 268 -13.11 2.54 2.04
C ARG A 268 -14.33 2.07 1.29
N ASP A 269 -15.53 2.19 1.88
CA ASP A 269 -16.78 1.70 1.27
C ASP A 269 -17.15 2.51 0.02
N MET A 270 -16.94 3.83 0.07
CA MET A 270 -17.14 4.73 -1.06
C MET A 270 -16.21 4.40 -2.24
N ASN A 271 -14.93 4.11 -1.96
CA ASN A 271 -13.98 3.70 -2.99
C ASN A 271 -14.33 2.34 -3.63
N LEU A 272 -14.98 1.46 -2.87
CA LEU A 272 -15.29 0.10 -3.32
C LEU A 272 -16.59 0.04 -4.14
N TYR A 273 -17.58 0.88 -3.82
CA TYR A 273 -18.93 0.82 -4.39
C TYR A 273 -19.37 2.08 -5.14
N ASN A 274 -18.50 3.09 -5.30
CA ASN A 274 -18.73 4.28 -6.11
C ASN A 274 -20.07 4.98 -5.81
N TYR A 275 -20.16 5.62 -4.64
CA TYR A 275 -21.40 6.27 -4.21
C TYR A 275 -21.92 7.31 -5.21
N THR A 276 -23.24 7.36 -5.36
CA THR A 276 -23.93 8.38 -6.16
C THR A 276 -23.94 9.73 -5.45
N LYS A 277 -24.27 10.78 -6.19
CA LYS A 277 -24.41 12.15 -5.64
C LYS A 277 -25.45 12.20 -4.52
N GLU A 278 -26.55 11.47 -4.65
CA GLU A 278 -27.61 11.40 -3.65
C GLU A 278 -27.12 10.71 -2.37
N GLN A 279 -26.35 9.63 -2.50
CA GLN A 279 -25.73 8.93 -1.38
C GLN A 279 -24.70 9.82 -0.67
N CYS A 280 -23.83 10.49 -1.41
CA CYS A 280 -22.86 11.44 -0.86
C CYS A 280 -23.55 12.62 -0.16
N HIS A 281 -24.60 13.17 -0.76
CA HIS A 281 -25.39 14.24 -0.15
C HIS A 281 -26.08 13.79 1.14
N PHE A 282 -26.62 12.57 1.15
CA PHE A 282 -27.21 11.96 2.33
C PHE A 282 -26.19 11.86 3.47
N VAL A 283 -25.02 11.29 3.23
CA VAL A 283 -23.99 11.15 4.26
C VAL A 283 -23.43 12.52 4.69
N SER A 284 -23.23 13.46 3.77
CA SER A 284 -22.76 14.80 4.09
C SER A 284 -23.76 15.58 4.97
N THR A 285 -25.05 15.52 4.64
CA THR A 285 -26.11 16.13 5.45
C THR A 285 -26.08 15.55 6.87
N PHE A 286 -26.00 14.22 6.94
CA PHE A 286 -25.96 13.49 8.20
C PHE A 286 -24.79 13.92 9.10
N VAL A 287 -23.59 13.98 8.54
CA VAL A 287 -22.37 14.34 9.29
C VAL A 287 -22.36 15.82 9.67
N SER A 288 -22.88 16.68 8.82
CA SER A 288 -22.98 18.12 9.10
C SER A 288 -23.90 18.42 10.27
N GLU A 289 -25.02 17.70 10.38
CA GLU A 289 -25.96 17.83 11.51
C GLU A 289 -25.30 17.43 12.84
N ILE A 290 -24.45 16.41 12.86
CA ILE A 290 -23.64 16.06 14.04
C ILE A 290 -22.72 17.22 14.43
N GLY A 291 -22.07 17.86 13.45
CA GLY A 291 -21.22 19.04 13.68
C GLY A 291 -21.97 20.30 14.12
N ASN A 292 -23.30 20.34 13.97
CA ASN A 292 -24.17 21.44 14.37
C ASN A 292 -24.78 21.27 15.77
N VAL A 293 -24.51 20.16 16.45
CA VAL A 293 -24.92 19.95 17.85
C VAL A 293 -24.34 21.09 18.71
N ARG A 294 -25.19 21.73 19.52
CA ARG A 294 -24.77 22.83 20.40
C ARG A 294 -23.65 22.35 21.33
N GLU A 295 -22.68 23.23 21.59
CA GLU A 295 -21.55 22.96 22.49
C GLU A 295 -20.60 21.84 22.02
N VAL A 296 -20.75 21.37 20.78
CA VAL A 296 -19.79 20.43 20.20
C VAL A 296 -18.41 21.11 20.06
N GLY A 297 -17.38 20.40 20.51
CA GLY A 297 -16.03 20.94 20.55
C GLY A 297 -15.33 21.00 19.19
N THR A 298 -14.14 21.60 19.20
CA THR A 298 -13.39 21.93 17.98
C THR A 298 -12.88 20.68 17.25
N LEU A 299 -12.57 19.61 17.98
CA LEU A 299 -12.05 18.37 17.39
C LEU A 299 -13.15 17.65 16.61
N THR A 300 -14.38 17.63 17.14
CA THR A 300 -15.54 17.08 16.42
C THR A 300 -15.84 17.86 15.14
N LYS A 301 -15.76 19.20 15.18
CA LYS A 301 -15.94 20.03 13.97
C LYS A 301 -14.89 19.73 12.91
N GLU A 302 -13.64 19.51 13.31
CA GLU A 302 -12.56 19.18 12.39
C GLU A 302 -12.73 17.80 11.76
N ILE A 303 -13.14 16.77 12.50
CA ILE A 303 -13.41 15.44 11.90
C ILE A 303 -14.65 15.48 10.99
N VAL A 304 -15.69 16.21 11.36
CA VAL A 304 -16.86 16.48 10.49
C VAL A 304 -16.43 17.15 9.19
N ARG A 305 -15.54 18.16 9.26
CA ARG A 305 -14.96 18.81 8.09
C ARG A 305 -14.18 17.80 7.22
N LYS A 306 -13.33 16.97 7.82
CA LYS A 306 -12.57 15.92 7.10
C LYS A 306 -13.47 14.89 6.42
N ILE A 307 -14.55 14.47 7.08
CA ILE A 307 -15.53 13.56 6.49
C ILE A 307 -16.27 14.26 5.33
N ASN A 308 -16.70 15.51 5.51
CA ASN A 308 -17.33 16.29 4.43
C ASN A 308 -16.38 16.51 3.24
N MET A 309 -15.08 16.63 3.49
CA MET A 309 -14.06 16.69 2.43
C MET A 309 -13.98 15.42 1.57
N LEU A 310 -14.48 14.27 2.06
CA LEU A 310 -14.61 13.07 1.23
C LEU A 310 -15.63 13.29 0.10
N PHE A 311 -16.66 14.11 0.35
CA PHE A 311 -17.75 14.39 -0.60
C PHE A 311 -17.49 15.61 -1.46
N THR A 312 -16.74 16.61 -0.98
CA THR A 312 -16.31 17.75 -1.81
C THR A 312 -15.17 17.38 -2.77
N ARG A 313 -14.64 16.15 -2.68
CA ARG A 313 -13.83 15.50 -3.73
C ARG A 313 -14.67 14.75 -4.77
N GLN A 314 -16.01 14.87 -4.73
CA GLN A 314 -16.89 14.62 -5.86
C GLN A 314 -17.55 15.95 -6.29
N PRO A 315 -17.72 16.20 -7.60
CA PRO A 315 -17.74 17.57 -8.11
C PRO A 315 -19.11 18.20 -7.90
N GLN A 316 -19.14 19.27 -7.12
CA GLN A 316 -20.23 20.22 -7.21
C GLN A 316 -20.17 20.92 -8.57
N GLY A 317 -21.12 20.58 -9.44
CA GLY A 317 -21.91 21.57 -10.18
C GLY A 317 -21.18 22.54 -11.09
N THR A 318 -19.96 22.23 -11.51
CA THR A 318 -19.36 22.68 -12.76
C THR A 318 -19.03 21.39 -13.49
N GLN A 319 -19.33 21.29 -14.79
CA GLN A 319 -18.95 20.14 -15.59
C GLN A 319 -17.47 19.83 -15.28
N ASP A 320 -17.23 18.66 -14.71
CA ASP A 320 -15.89 18.22 -14.34
C ASP A 320 -15.19 17.73 -15.60
N HIS A 321 -14.94 18.68 -16.49
CA HIS A 321 -14.09 18.51 -17.65
C HIS A 321 -12.75 17.92 -17.25
N GLU A 322 -12.31 18.03 -15.98
CA GLU A 322 -10.98 17.65 -15.57
C GLU A 322 -10.86 16.16 -15.17
N ALA A 323 -11.88 15.56 -14.55
CA ALA A 323 -11.93 14.10 -14.34
C ALA A 323 -12.38 13.31 -15.58
N GLU A 324 -13.25 13.90 -16.40
CA GLU A 324 -13.57 13.38 -17.74
C GLU A 324 -12.34 13.49 -18.64
N PHE A 325 -11.64 14.63 -18.66
CA PHE A 325 -10.36 14.79 -19.37
C PHE A 325 -9.32 13.80 -18.88
N VAL A 326 -9.12 13.61 -17.57
CA VAL A 326 -8.14 12.61 -17.09
C VAL A 326 -8.52 11.21 -17.58
N ARG A 327 -9.80 10.85 -17.59
CA ARG A 327 -10.27 9.52 -18.03
C ARG A 327 -10.18 9.34 -19.54
N ASP A 328 -10.55 10.35 -20.30
CA ASP A 328 -10.53 10.37 -21.77
C ASP A 328 -9.10 10.46 -22.27
N TRP A 329 -8.27 11.29 -21.64
CA TRP A 329 -6.83 11.39 -21.91
C TRP A 329 -6.13 10.09 -21.55
N TYR A 330 -6.40 9.50 -20.38
CA TYR A 330 -5.84 8.18 -20.04
C TYR A 330 -6.37 7.07 -20.95
N GLY A 331 -7.61 7.19 -21.43
CA GLY A 331 -8.19 6.32 -22.45
C GLY A 331 -7.47 6.44 -23.79
N HIS A 332 -7.17 7.66 -24.24
CA HIS A 332 -6.42 7.94 -25.45
C HIS A 332 -4.98 7.39 -25.38
N LEU A 333 -4.28 7.65 -24.27
CA LEU A 333 -2.91 7.16 -24.04
C LEU A 333 -2.85 5.65 -23.77
N LYS A 334 -3.98 4.97 -23.58
CA LYS A 334 -4.00 3.55 -23.23
C LYS A 334 -3.47 2.68 -24.37
N ASP A 335 -3.80 3.06 -25.60
CA ASP A 335 -3.57 2.27 -26.80
C ASP A 335 -2.29 2.68 -27.56
N LEU A 336 -1.52 3.64 -27.01
CA LEU A 336 -0.26 4.13 -27.57
C LEU A 336 0.96 3.41 -26.98
N SER A 337 2.04 3.34 -27.76
CA SER A 337 3.36 2.84 -27.33
C SER A 337 4.06 3.80 -26.36
N ALA A 338 5.10 3.33 -25.66
CA ALA A 338 5.81 4.19 -24.72
C ALA A 338 6.50 5.38 -25.42
N LEU A 339 6.98 5.17 -26.65
CA LEU A 339 7.58 6.21 -27.49
C LEU A 339 6.56 7.28 -27.86
N GLU A 340 5.38 6.90 -28.37
CA GLU A 340 4.32 7.85 -28.74
C GLU A 340 3.83 8.67 -27.53
N VAL A 341 3.68 8.03 -26.35
CA VAL A 341 3.29 8.76 -25.13
C VAL A 341 4.40 9.69 -24.65
N LEU A 342 5.68 9.32 -24.83
CA LEU A 342 6.80 10.17 -24.47
C LEU A 342 6.95 11.37 -25.44
N GLU A 343 6.68 11.20 -26.74
CA GLU A 343 6.56 12.29 -27.71
C GLU A 343 5.48 13.30 -27.30
N ILE A 344 4.33 12.81 -26.82
CA ILE A 344 3.28 13.66 -26.24
C ILE A 344 3.83 14.42 -25.03
N PHE A 345 4.55 13.78 -24.11
CA PHE A 345 5.13 14.45 -22.95
C PHE A 345 6.17 15.54 -23.32
N ALA A 346 6.98 15.29 -24.35
CA ALA A 346 8.01 16.20 -24.84
C ALA A 346 7.46 17.39 -25.65
N SER A 347 6.16 17.37 -25.97
CA SER A 347 5.52 18.45 -26.72
C SER A 347 5.34 19.71 -25.88
N SER A 348 5.87 20.82 -26.37
CA SER A 348 5.73 22.15 -25.76
C SER A 348 4.32 22.74 -25.87
N ASP A 349 3.46 22.15 -26.71
CA ASP A 349 2.12 22.68 -27.00
C ASP A 349 1.04 22.19 -26.02
N LEU A 350 1.41 21.41 -25.00
CA LEU A 350 0.49 20.80 -24.05
C LEU A 350 0.59 21.41 -22.65
N GLU A 351 -0.55 21.49 -21.97
CA GLU A 351 -0.63 21.93 -20.57
C GLU A 351 0.08 20.93 -19.64
N ASP A 352 0.70 21.43 -18.56
CA ASP A 352 1.45 20.64 -17.57
C ASP A 352 0.70 19.42 -17.06
N ARG A 353 -0.61 19.52 -16.91
CA ARG A 353 -1.46 18.42 -16.45
C ARG A 353 -1.49 17.25 -17.45
N SER A 354 -1.61 17.55 -18.73
CA SER A 354 -1.62 16.54 -19.80
C SER A 354 -0.27 15.85 -19.90
N ARG A 355 0.81 16.65 -19.74
CA ARG A 355 2.20 16.18 -19.67
C ARG A 355 2.42 15.30 -18.44
N GLU A 356 1.90 15.67 -17.26
CA GLU A 356 2.00 14.88 -16.04
C GLU A 356 1.32 13.51 -16.18
N ILE A 357 0.12 13.46 -16.78
CA ILE A 357 -0.58 12.20 -17.03
C ILE A 357 0.21 11.34 -18.03
N ALA A 358 0.77 11.95 -19.08
CA ALA A 358 1.58 11.26 -20.07
C ALA A 358 2.83 10.62 -19.45
N ILE A 359 3.65 11.37 -18.70
CA ILE A 359 4.88 10.82 -18.10
C ILE A 359 4.59 9.74 -17.05
N ARG A 360 3.48 9.86 -16.30
CA ARG A 360 3.01 8.79 -15.39
C ARG A 360 2.59 7.55 -16.17
N ARG A 361 1.97 7.70 -17.34
CA ARG A 361 1.59 6.59 -18.22
C ARG A 361 2.83 5.90 -18.81
N VAL A 362 3.84 6.65 -19.27
CA VAL A 362 5.13 6.09 -19.72
C VAL A 362 5.74 5.23 -18.61
N ASN A 363 5.80 5.75 -17.38
CA ASN A 363 6.33 5.02 -16.23
C ASN A 363 5.61 3.68 -15.98
N VAL A 364 4.27 3.65 -16.14
CA VAL A 364 3.48 2.43 -16.04
C VAL A 364 3.76 1.46 -17.19
N LEU A 365 3.84 1.95 -18.44
CA LEU A 365 4.11 1.11 -19.61
C LEU A 365 5.48 0.40 -19.50
N LEU A 366 6.51 1.15 -19.10
CA LEU A 366 7.88 0.63 -18.95
C LEU A 366 8.08 -0.23 -17.69
N SER A 367 7.16 -0.19 -16.73
CA SER A 367 7.20 -1.09 -15.57
C SER A 367 6.89 -2.55 -15.95
N ASP A 368 6.16 -2.77 -17.06
CA ASP A 368 5.67 -4.09 -17.51
C ASP A 368 6.35 -4.58 -18.81
N HIS A 369 7.23 -3.78 -19.45
CA HIS A 369 7.81 -4.05 -20.78
C HIS A 369 9.35 -4.16 -20.75
N ALA A 370 9.90 -5.04 -21.59
CA ALA A 370 11.34 -5.34 -21.65
C ALA A 370 11.84 -5.55 -23.11
N ASP A 371 11.54 -4.63 -24.02
CA ASP A 371 12.11 -4.63 -25.39
C ASP A 371 13.23 -3.60 -25.54
N ILE A 372 14.46 -4.09 -25.75
CA ILE A 372 15.66 -3.25 -25.92
C ILE A 372 15.59 -2.32 -27.14
N ALA A 373 14.88 -2.70 -28.21
CA ALA A 373 14.77 -1.88 -29.41
C ALA A 373 13.99 -0.60 -29.10
N GLU A 374 12.85 -0.73 -28.41
CA GLU A 374 12.04 0.39 -27.93
C GLU A 374 12.85 1.27 -26.95
N MET A 375 13.62 0.67 -26.03
CA MET A 375 14.47 1.44 -25.10
C MET A 375 15.49 2.32 -25.81
N ARG A 376 16.07 1.85 -26.93
CA ARG A 376 17.02 2.63 -27.74
C ARG A 376 16.35 3.82 -28.42
N GLU A 377 15.11 3.65 -28.87
CA GLU A 377 14.33 4.71 -29.50
C GLU A 377 13.92 5.80 -28.49
N LEU A 378 13.69 5.44 -27.23
CA LEU A 378 13.35 6.38 -26.16
C LEU A 378 14.53 7.26 -25.72
N GLN A 379 15.78 6.81 -25.90
CA GLN A 379 16.96 7.49 -25.35
C GLN A 379 17.07 8.96 -25.74
N PRO A 380 17.01 9.37 -27.03
CA PRO A 380 17.24 10.76 -27.42
C PRO A 380 16.18 11.69 -26.84
N LEU A 381 14.92 11.23 -26.83
CA LEU A 381 13.80 12.03 -26.35
C LEU A 381 13.81 12.19 -24.83
N LEU A 382 14.27 11.17 -24.09
CA LEU A 382 14.46 11.29 -22.64
C LEU A 382 15.55 12.29 -22.28
N ILE A 383 16.65 12.34 -23.03
CA ILE A 383 17.70 13.35 -22.82
C ILE A 383 17.15 14.75 -23.09
N TYR A 384 16.42 14.93 -24.18
CA TYR A 384 15.74 16.19 -24.48
C TYR A 384 14.83 16.64 -23.32
N CYS A 385 13.98 15.75 -22.80
CA CYS A 385 13.11 16.04 -21.66
C CYS A 385 13.89 16.36 -20.36
N LEU A 386 15.06 15.73 -20.16
CA LEU A 386 15.90 15.98 -18.99
C LEU A 386 16.55 17.37 -19.04
N GLU A 387 16.89 17.85 -20.24
CA GLU A 387 17.48 19.17 -20.49
C GLU A 387 16.45 20.32 -20.47
N GLU A 388 15.15 20.01 -20.48
CA GLU A 388 14.09 21.02 -20.45
C GLU A 388 14.05 21.77 -19.10
N GLU A 389 14.15 23.10 -19.13
CA GLU A 389 14.20 23.96 -17.93
C GLU A 389 12.82 24.13 -17.24
N GLU A 390 11.71 24.00 -17.98
CA GLU A 390 10.35 24.28 -17.49
C GLU A 390 9.64 23.07 -16.83
N THR A 391 10.35 21.96 -16.61
CA THR A 391 9.73 20.76 -16.03
C THR A 391 9.48 20.92 -14.51
N SER A 392 8.23 20.73 -14.08
CA SER A 392 7.88 20.75 -12.65
C SER A 392 8.59 19.65 -11.85
N GLU A 393 8.84 19.88 -10.56
CA GLU A 393 9.56 18.93 -9.69
C GLU A 393 8.88 17.54 -9.63
N ASP A 394 7.55 17.51 -9.64
CA ASP A 394 6.78 16.26 -9.61
C ASP A 394 6.88 15.49 -10.94
N MET A 395 6.85 16.18 -12.09
CA MET A 395 7.08 15.56 -13.39
C MET A 395 8.51 15.06 -13.51
N PHE A 396 9.49 15.85 -13.07
CA PHE A 396 10.90 15.47 -13.08
C PHE A 396 11.17 14.24 -12.21
N LYS A 397 10.48 14.10 -11.08
CA LYS A 397 10.57 12.91 -10.23
C LYS A 397 10.11 11.64 -10.94
N VAL A 398 9.01 11.71 -11.70
CA VAL A 398 8.51 10.60 -12.51
C VAL A 398 9.43 10.33 -13.70
N LEU A 399 9.95 11.38 -14.35
CA LEU A 399 10.92 11.26 -15.43
C LEU A 399 12.19 10.51 -14.98
N GLY A 400 12.68 10.76 -13.77
CA GLY A 400 13.80 9.98 -13.20
C GLY A 400 13.50 8.49 -13.03
N GLN A 401 12.24 8.11 -12.73
CA GLN A 401 11.83 6.71 -12.67
C GLN A 401 11.80 6.08 -14.08
N VAL A 402 11.27 6.80 -15.06
CA VAL A 402 11.28 6.41 -16.47
C VAL A 402 12.71 6.19 -16.97
N VAL A 403 13.63 7.12 -16.67
CA VAL A 403 15.06 7.00 -16.98
C VAL A 403 15.66 5.74 -16.36
N ASN A 404 15.33 5.44 -15.10
CA ASN A 404 15.78 4.20 -14.46
C ASN A 404 15.25 2.94 -15.17
N HIS A 405 13.99 2.90 -15.60
CA HIS A 405 13.46 1.76 -16.35
C HIS A 405 14.22 1.53 -17.66
N VAL A 406 14.45 2.61 -18.42
CA VAL A 406 15.20 2.54 -19.69
C VAL A 406 16.65 2.15 -19.45
N ALA A 407 17.33 2.78 -18.49
CA ALA A 407 18.70 2.43 -18.13
C ALA A 407 18.83 0.98 -17.64
N TYR A 408 17.83 0.46 -16.92
CA TYR A 408 17.88 -0.88 -16.35
C TYR A 408 17.91 -1.93 -17.46
N GLU A 409 17.02 -1.80 -18.43
CA GLU A 409 16.97 -2.71 -19.57
C GLU A 409 18.19 -2.54 -20.48
N LEU A 410 18.68 -1.32 -20.70
CA LEU A 410 19.89 -1.09 -21.52
C LEU A 410 21.14 -1.70 -20.90
N PHE A 411 21.42 -1.43 -19.63
CA PHE A 411 22.68 -1.87 -18.98
C PHE A 411 22.70 -3.35 -18.64
N LYS A 412 21.53 -3.99 -18.53
CA LYS A 412 21.44 -5.45 -18.47
C LYS A 412 22.04 -6.13 -19.71
N HIS A 413 22.09 -5.43 -20.85
CA HIS A 413 22.76 -5.88 -22.05
C HIS A 413 24.15 -5.24 -22.13
N GLN A 414 25.19 -6.01 -21.78
CA GLN A 414 26.58 -5.57 -21.56
C GLN A 414 27.26 -4.77 -22.69
N ASP A 415 26.65 -4.64 -23.88
CA ASP A 415 27.20 -3.95 -25.05
C ASP A 415 26.63 -2.53 -25.27
N VAL A 416 25.82 -1.98 -24.36
CA VAL A 416 25.13 -0.68 -24.58
C VAL A 416 25.38 0.33 -23.46
N THR A 417 26.33 1.23 -23.67
CA THR A 417 26.54 2.41 -22.83
C THR A 417 25.68 3.59 -23.27
N TRP A 418 24.93 4.20 -22.35
CA TRP A 418 24.09 5.37 -22.64
C TRP A 418 24.89 6.67 -22.44
N TYR A 419 25.79 6.96 -23.38
CA TYR A 419 26.71 8.11 -23.32
C TYR A 419 26.02 9.47 -23.14
N ALA A 420 24.84 9.66 -23.74
CA ALA A 420 24.11 10.92 -23.61
C ALA A 420 23.62 11.15 -22.16
N LEU A 421 23.13 10.11 -21.48
CA LEU A 421 22.74 10.20 -20.07
C LEU A 421 23.95 10.48 -19.18
N ARG A 422 25.07 9.79 -19.43
CA ARG A 422 26.34 10.05 -18.76
C ARG A 422 26.73 11.52 -18.86
N ASN A 423 26.72 12.05 -20.09
CA ASN A 423 27.12 13.41 -20.38
C ASN A 423 26.16 14.42 -19.74
N TYR A 424 24.84 14.17 -19.73
CA TYR A 424 23.86 15.00 -19.02
C TYR A 424 24.17 15.10 -17.52
N ILE A 425 24.40 13.97 -16.85
CA ILE A 425 24.72 13.96 -15.42
C ILE A 425 26.07 14.67 -15.17
N ALA A 426 27.06 14.45 -16.04
CA ALA A 426 28.40 15.02 -15.92
C ALA A 426 28.51 16.49 -16.37
N SER A 427 27.56 17.04 -17.12
CA SER A 427 27.60 18.44 -17.60
C SER A 427 26.92 19.43 -16.64
N SER A 428 26.17 18.93 -15.67
CA SER A 428 25.22 19.72 -14.88
C SER A 428 25.84 20.36 -13.63
N GLU A 429 26.88 21.17 -13.81
CA GLU A 429 27.49 21.93 -12.70
C GLU A 429 26.51 22.95 -12.09
N THR A 430 25.56 23.46 -12.88
CA THR A 430 24.56 24.46 -12.47
C THR A 430 23.26 23.87 -11.93
N GLU A 431 22.90 22.63 -12.28
CA GLU A 431 21.68 21.95 -11.78
C GLU A 431 22.03 20.68 -10.98
N PHE A 432 22.99 20.81 -10.06
CA PHE A 432 23.43 19.72 -9.16
C PHE A 432 22.29 18.84 -8.62
N GLU A 433 21.17 19.45 -8.21
CA GLU A 433 20.04 18.73 -7.62
C GLU A 433 19.37 17.79 -8.62
N ARG A 434 19.18 18.22 -9.87
CA ARG A 434 18.61 17.39 -10.95
C ARG A 434 19.56 16.26 -11.31
N ALA A 435 20.84 16.56 -11.50
CA ALA A 435 21.85 15.57 -11.86
C ALA A 435 22.03 14.49 -10.78
N VAL A 436 22.14 14.91 -9.52
CA VAL A 436 22.25 13.97 -8.39
C VAL A 436 20.96 13.18 -8.18
N TYR A 437 19.79 13.78 -8.41
CA TYR A 437 18.52 13.06 -8.36
C TYR A 437 18.45 11.96 -9.43
N ILE A 438 18.79 12.28 -10.69
CA ILE A 438 18.79 11.29 -11.77
C ILE A 438 19.81 10.19 -11.48
N PHE A 439 21.01 10.54 -11.03
CA PHE A 439 22.01 9.57 -10.61
C PHE A 439 21.48 8.62 -9.53
N GLN A 440 20.81 9.14 -8.50
CA GLN A 440 20.20 8.33 -7.43
C GLN A 440 19.04 7.44 -7.90
N CYS A 441 18.43 7.77 -9.03
CA CYS A 441 17.35 6.97 -9.60
C CYS A 441 17.88 5.68 -10.23
N LEU A 442 19.15 5.61 -10.65
CA LEU A 442 19.78 4.48 -11.35
C LEU A 442 20.07 3.28 -10.44
N THR A 443 19.02 2.63 -9.93
CA THR A 443 19.13 1.63 -8.85
C THR A 443 19.67 0.25 -9.25
N MET A 444 20.08 0.05 -10.50
CA MET A 444 20.78 -1.14 -11.01
C MET A 444 22.29 -1.09 -10.67
N PRO A 445 23.02 -2.22 -10.68
CA PRO A 445 24.48 -2.16 -10.67
C PRO A 445 24.98 -1.40 -11.92
N LEU A 446 25.92 -0.50 -11.72
CA LEU A 446 26.55 0.28 -12.79
C LEU A 446 27.97 -0.25 -13.00
N GLU A 447 28.08 -1.36 -13.72
CA GLU A 447 29.36 -2.08 -13.92
C GLU A 447 30.26 -1.40 -14.96
N ASP A 448 29.67 -0.58 -15.85
CA ASP A 448 30.41 0.12 -16.90
C ASP A 448 31.19 1.31 -16.31
N GLU A 449 32.50 1.10 -16.14
CA GLU A 449 33.43 2.14 -15.70
C GLU A 449 33.42 3.37 -16.64
N GLU A 450 33.18 3.20 -17.94
CA GLU A 450 33.09 4.32 -18.89
C GLU A 450 31.85 5.19 -18.65
N PHE A 451 30.84 4.66 -17.95
CA PHE A 451 29.69 5.41 -17.47
C PHE A 451 29.93 6.02 -16.08
N VAL A 452 30.31 5.19 -15.10
CA VAL A 452 30.37 5.60 -13.68
C VAL A 452 31.49 6.59 -13.40
N ILE A 453 32.69 6.35 -13.93
CA ILE A 453 33.87 7.15 -13.61
C ILE A 453 33.66 8.62 -13.98
N PRO A 454 33.27 8.98 -15.23
CA PRO A 454 33.08 10.39 -15.60
C PRO A 454 31.98 11.09 -14.78
N VAL A 455 30.89 10.38 -14.45
CA VAL A 455 29.81 10.92 -13.61
C VAL A 455 30.31 11.24 -12.21
N ILE A 456 31.07 10.33 -11.61
CA ILE A 456 31.61 10.48 -10.26
C ILE A 456 32.66 11.58 -10.16
N GLU A 457 33.53 11.72 -11.17
CA GLU A 457 34.56 12.77 -11.18
C GLU A 457 33.96 14.18 -11.06
N VAL A 458 32.77 14.38 -11.61
CA VAL A 458 32.03 15.65 -11.54
C VAL A 458 31.18 15.74 -10.26
N LEU A 459 30.39 14.71 -9.95
CA LEU A 459 29.44 14.78 -8.84
C LEU A 459 30.11 14.72 -7.47
N LEU A 460 31.15 13.92 -7.30
CA LEU A 460 31.73 13.65 -5.98
C LEU A 460 32.31 14.91 -5.31
N PRO A 461 33.05 15.81 -6.00
CA PRO A 461 33.46 17.09 -5.44
C PRO A 461 32.29 17.95 -4.96
N GLU A 462 31.22 18.07 -5.75
CA GLU A 462 30.07 18.91 -5.44
C GLU A 462 29.20 18.31 -4.31
N ILE A 463 29.05 16.98 -4.26
CA ILE A 463 28.49 16.24 -3.12
C ILE A 463 29.31 16.53 -1.87
N SER A 464 30.64 16.41 -1.96
CA SER A 464 31.55 16.63 -0.84
C SER A 464 31.45 18.04 -0.25
N LYS A 465 31.30 19.04 -1.12
CA LYS A 465 31.11 20.44 -0.76
C LYS A 465 29.76 20.67 -0.05
N ARG A 466 28.69 20.02 -0.50
CA ARG A 466 27.31 20.15 0.04
C ARG A 466 27.02 19.26 1.24
N LEU A 467 27.88 18.28 1.53
CA LEU A 467 27.90 17.56 2.81
C LEU A 467 28.33 18.42 4.01
N LYS A 468 28.67 19.70 3.80
CA LYS A 468 28.87 20.62 4.92
C LYS A 468 27.56 20.78 5.69
N PRO A 469 27.53 20.51 7.00
CA PRO A 469 26.28 20.48 7.75
C PRO A 469 25.68 21.89 7.86
N PRO A 470 24.38 22.06 7.53
CA PRO A 470 23.69 23.35 7.63
C PRO A 470 23.73 23.90 9.05
N THR A 471 23.84 25.23 9.15
CA THR A 471 23.95 25.94 10.43
C THR A 471 22.58 26.38 10.97
N GLU A 472 21.58 26.54 10.08
CA GLU A 472 20.26 27.06 10.41
C GLU A 472 19.16 26.01 10.22
N LEU A 473 18.25 25.92 11.19
CA LEU A 473 17.14 24.95 11.21
C LEU A 473 15.97 25.33 10.29
N LEU A 474 15.84 26.62 9.95
CA LEU A 474 14.68 27.19 9.24
C LEU A 474 14.88 27.33 7.72
N VAL A 475 16.06 26.99 7.20
CA VAL A 475 16.35 26.98 5.76
C VAL A 475 15.95 25.62 5.18
N ASP A 476 15.53 25.59 3.91
CA ASP A 476 15.34 24.33 3.21
C ASP A 476 16.67 23.55 3.17
N ASN A 477 16.68 22.39 3.83
CA ASN A 477 17.84 21.53 3.98
C ASN A 477 17.85 20.41 2.93
N SER A 478 16.99 20.49 1.91
CA SER A 478 16.89 19.59 0.76
C SER A 478 18.26 19.32 0.12
N CYS A 479 19.06 20.36 -0.10
CA CYS A 479 20.38 20.27 -0.70
C CYS A 479 21.35 19.36 0.10
N TRP A 480 21.37 19.47 1.45
CA TRP A 480 22.20 18.59 2.28
C TRP A 480 21.69 17.14 2.26
N VAL A 481 20.37 16.96 2.28
CA VAL A 481 19.73 15.64 2.22
C VAL A 481 20.09 14.94 0.90
N LEU A 482 19.97 15.65 -0.23
CA LEU A 482 20.35 15.16 -1.56
C LEU A 482 21.85 14.84 -1.64
N ALA A 483 22.71 15.68 -1.07
CA ALA A 483 24.14 15.40 -1.00
C ALA A 483 24.45 14.16 -0.14
N PHE A 484 23.74 13.97 0.98
CA PHE A 484 23.91 12.79 1.83
C PHE A 484 23.48 11.50 1.14
N THR A 485 22.34 11.50 0.46
CA THR A 485 21.87 10.33 -0.30
C THR A 485 22.75 10.07 -1.52
N GLY A 486 23.21 11.12 -2.20
CA GLY A 486 24.13 11.02 -3.33
C GLY A 486 25.49 10.47 -2.93
N ALA A 487 26.00 10.88 -1.76
CA ALA A 487 27.22 10.33 -1.18
C ALA A 487 27.10 8.85 -0.85
N PHE A 488 25.98 8.43 -0.27
CA PHE A 488 25.70 7.02 -0.01
C PHE A 488 25.70 6.22 -1.32
N PHE A 489 24.97 6.72 -2.32
CA PHE A 489 24.84 6.07 -3.62
C PHE A 489 26.19 5.96 -4.35
N ALA A 490 26.96 7.05 -4.40
CA ALA A 490 28.32 7.05 -4.97
C ALA A 490 29.24 6.06 -4.26
N ALA A 491 29.19 5.99 -2.92
CA ALA A 491 30.01 5.06 -2.16
C ALA A 491 29.69 3.59 -2.47
N ILE A 492 28.40 3.26 -2.67
CA ILE A 492 27.95 1.93 -3.06
C ILE A 492 28.45 1.54 -4.44
N HIS A 493 28.33 2.42 -5.44
CA HIS A 493 28.75 2.10 -6.81
C HIS A 493 30.27 2.12 -7.02
N LEU A 494 31.04 2.69 -6.10
CA LEU A 494 32.50 2.81 -6.21
C LEU A 494 33.27 1.84 -5.31
N ILE A 495 32.61 1.09 -4.43
CA ILE A 495 33.29 0.27 -3.43
C ILE A 495 34.17 -0.82 -4.08
N GLU A 496 33.78 -1.32 -5.25
CA GLU A 496 34.53 -2.34 -5.99
C GLU A 496 35.54 -1.73 -6.99
N VAL A 497 35.49 -0.42 -7.23
CA VAL A 497 36.41 0.27 -8.14
C VAL A 497 37.68 0.64 -7.39
N SER A 498 38.71 -0.21 -7.52
CA SER A 498 39.96 -0.11 -6.74
C SER A 498 40.64 1.28 -6.77
N SER A 499 40.60 1.97 -7.92
CA SER A 499 41.16 3.32 -8.08
C SER A 499 40.44 4.39 -7.25
N TYR A 500 39.20 4.13 -6.83
CA TYR A 500 38.36 5.05 -6.04
C TYR A 500 38.24 4.68 -4.55
N ALA A 501 38.93 3.62 -4.08
CA ALA A 501 38.86 3.19 -2.68
C ALA A 501 39.15 4.34 -1.67
N LYS A 502 40.11 5.22 -2.00
CA LYS A 502 40.41 6.41 -1.18
C LYS A 502 39.25 7.43 -1.19
N ALA A 503 38.60 7.63 -2.32
CA ALA A 503 37.49 8.56 -2.47
C ALA A 503 36.25 8.08 -1.69
N VAL A 504 35.94 6.77 -1.78
CA VAL A 504 34.91 6.11 -0.96
C VAL A 504 35.20 6.27 0.52
N LYS A 505 36.48 6.12 0.90
CA LYS A 505 36.92 6.37 2.28
C LYS A 505 36.57 7.78 2.73
N GLU A 506 37.02 8.78 1.97
CA GLU A 506 36.85 10.18 2.31
C GLU A 506 35.38 10.59 2.40
N ILE A 507 34.54 10.11 1.48
CA ILE A 507 33.14 10.49 1.46
C ILE A 507 32.37 9.87 2.63
N ALA A 508 32.60 8.60 2.96
CA ALA A 508 31.95 7.95 4.10
C ALA A 508 32.33 8.62 5.44
N HIS A 509 33.59 9.02 5.62
CA HIS A 509 34.01 9.78 6.80
C HIS A 509 33.31 11.15 6.86
N LYS A 510 33.22 11.86 5.73
CA LYS A 510 32.50 13.15 5.65
C LYS A 510 31.02 13.00 5.99
N MET A 511 30.36 11.93 5.53
CA MET A 511 28.97 11.63 5.89
C MET A 511 28.81 11.46 7.40
N ILE A 512 29.66 10.64 8.03
CA ILE A 512 29.62 10.37 9.48
C ILE A 512 29.87 11.66 10.28
N ASP A 513 30.90 12.43 9.91
CA ASP A 513 31.24 13.68 10.60
C ASP A 513 30.18 14.75 10.42
N SER A 514 29.54 14.81 9.24
CA SER A 514 28.42 15.72 9.00
C SER A 514 27.23 15.39 9.88
N VAL A 515 26.84 14.10 9.97
CA VAL A 515 25.76 13.67 10.86
C VAL A 515 26.09 13.96 12.32
N ARG A 516 27.34 13.72 12.74
CA ARG A 516 27.79 14.02 14.11
C ARG A 516 27.55 15.50 14.46
N LYS A 517 27.97 16.41 13.57
CA LYS A 517 27.78 17.86 13.76
C LYS A 517 26.29 18.25 13.80
N LEU A 518 25.44 17.63 12.98
CA LEU A 518 23.99 17.91 13.00
C LEU A 518 23.31 17.37 14.27
N VAL A 519 23.77 16.24 14.79
CA VAL A 519 23.31 15.69 16.08
C VAL A 519 23.70 16.62 17.22
N GLU A 520 24.95 17.10 17.25
CA GLU A 520 25.43 18.08 18.23
C GLU A 520 24.62 19.39 18.22
N ARG A 521 24.15 19.80 17.03
CA ARG A 521 23.29 20.98 16.83
C ARG A 521 21.79 20.72 17.11
N GLY A 522 21.40 19.49 17.44
CA GLY A 522 19.99 19.14 17.66
C GLY A 522 19.12 19.08 16.40
N MET A 523 19.73 19.05 15.21
CA MET A 523 19.05 19.03 13.90
C MET A 523 18.69 17.62 13.39
N GLU A 524 18.83 16.62 14.27
CA GLU A 524 18.74 15.20 13.90
C GLU A 524 17.32 14.78 13.46
N VAL A 525 16.28 15.07 14.25
CA VAL A 525 14.89 14.65 13.92
C VAL A 525 14.36 15.27 12.62
N GLY A 526 14.77 16.50 12.30
CA GLY A 526 14.28 17.25 11.14
C GLY A 526 15.02 16.97 9.83
N VAL A 527 16.35 16.82 9.89
CA VAL A 527 17.23 16.74 8.71
C VAL A 527 17.84 15.35 8.57
N VAL A 528 18.58 14.88 9.56
CA VAL A 528 19.29 13.58 9.51
C VAL A 528 18.31 12.42 9.32
N ARG A 529 17.18 12.46 10.04
CA ARG A 529 16.13 11.43 9.91
C ARG A 529 15.56 11.35 8.50
N ARG A 530 15.44 12.48 7.79
CA ARG A 530 14.93 12.53 6.42
C ARG A 530 15.92 11.84 5.48
N ALA A 531 17.20 12.21 5.55
CA ALA A 531 18.26 11.57 4.77
C ALA A 531 18.37 10.06 5.04
N PHE A 532 18.21 9.62 6.29
CA PHE A 532 18.18 8.18 6.60
C PHE A 532 16.98 7.46 5.99
N ARG A 533 15.80 8.10 5.92
CA ARG A 533 14.63 7.50 5.26
C ARG A 533 14.85 7.37 3.75
N ASP A 534 15.50 8.35 3.14
CA ASP A 534 15.80 8.31 1.71
C ASP A 534 16.84 7.21 1.40
N VAL A 535 17.87 7.07 2.23
CA VAL A 535 18.78 5.91 2.18
C VAL A 535 18.04 4.58 2.39
N GLU A 536 17.07 4.51 3.30
CA GLU A 536 16.24 3.31 3.49
C GLU A 536 15.49 2.92 2.21
N ILE A 537 14.98 3.91 1.46
CA ILE A 537 14.29 3.67 0.18
C ILE A 537 15.28 3.18 -0.87
N ILE A 538 16.46 3.79 -0.99
CA ILE A 538 17.51 3.37 -1.94
C ILE A 538 17.94 1.93 -1.65
N VAL A 539 18.25 1.62 -0.39
CA VAL A 539 18.67 0.26 0.02
C VAL A 539 17.62 -0.79 -0.33
N LYS A 540 16.32 -0.50 -0.13
CA LYS A 540 15.25 -1.44 -0.51
C LYS A 540 15.22 -1.73 -2.01
N LYS A 541 15.57 -0.75 -2.85
CA LYS A 541 15.58 -0.91 -4.31
C LYS A 541 16.82 -1.65 -4.82
N GLN A 542 17.96 -1.46 -4.16
CA GLN A 542 19.25 -1.99 -4.61
C GLN A 542 19.67 -3.33 -3.98
N MET A 543 19.12 -3.71 -2.82
CA MET A 543 19.63 -4.84 -2.02
C MET A 543 19.70 -6.20 -2.75
N SER A 544 18.98 -6.38 -3.85
CA SER A 544 18.96 -7.63 -4.61
C SER A 544 20.28 -7.94 -5.31
N TRP A 545 21.10 -6.92 -5.60
CA TRP A 545 22.38 -7.08 -6.32
C TRP A 545 23.61 -6.78 -5.45
N TYR A 546 23.44 -6.41 -4.19
CA TYR A 546 24.58 -6.17 -3.29
C TYR A 546 25.43 -7.43 -3.13
N GLY A 547 26.73 -7.27 -3.35
CA GLY A 547 27.77 -8.24 -3.05
C GLY A 547 28.33 -8.05 -1.63
N THR A 548 29.45 -8.72 -1.38
CA THR A 548 30.12 -8.71 -0.08
C THR A 548 30.63 -7.30 0.28
N SER A 549 31.11 -6.57 -0.72
CA SER A 549 31.67 -5.22 -0.59
C SER A 549 30.62 -4.21 -0.14
N GLU A 550 29.46 -4.16 -0.83
CA GLU A 550 28.35 -3.27 -0.49
C GLU A 550 27.76 -3.62 0.88
N TYR A 551 27.57 -4.91 1.15
CA TYR A 551 27.07 -5.36 2.46
C TYR A 551 27.99 -4.88 3.59
N LYS A 552 29.31 -5.10 3.48
CA LYS A 552 30.30 -4.64 4.46
C LYS A 552 30.30 -3.13 4.63
N LEU A 553 30.25 -2.38 3.53
CA LEU A 553 30.18 -0.91 3.57
C LEU A 553 28.95 -0.42 4.33
N ILE A 554 27.76 -0.93 4.00
CA ILE A 554 26.51 -0.52 4.65
C ILE A 554 26.52 -0.88 6.13
N LYS A 555 26.90 -2.12 6.48
CA LYS A 555 26.99 -2.57 7.88
C LYS A 555 27.91 -1.68 8.70
N SER A 556 29.08 -1.37 8.16
CA SER A 556 30.07 -0.51 8.82
C SER A 556 29.55 0.93 8.98
N LEU A 557 28.97 1.51 7.93
CA LEU A 557 28.40 2.85 7.97
C LEU A 557 27.25 2.96 8.98
N LEU A 558 26.34 1.97 8.99
CA LEU A 558 25.22 1.93 9.95
C LEU A 558 25.73 1.82 11.39
N TRP A 559 26.72 0.97 11.65
CA TRP A 559 27.31 0.84 12.99
C TRP A 559 27.90 2.18 13.45
N ARG A 560 28.69 2.84 12.59
CA ARG A 560 29.28 4.15 12.89
C ARG A 560 28.23 5.21 13.18
N LEU A 561 27.23 5.35 12.31
CA LEU A 561 26.15 6.31 12.50
C LEU A 561 25.36 6.03 13.79
N TYR A 562 25.12 4.76 14.11
CA TYR A 562 24.38 4.36 15.31
C TYR A 562 25.13 4.69 16.62
N THR A 563 26.46 4.69 16.60
CA THR A 563 27.32 5.00 17.76
C THR A 563 27.49 6.50 18.04
N ILE A 564 27.00 7.38 17.17
CA ILE A 564 27.10 8.84 17.38
C ILE A 564 26.38 9.22 18.69
N LYS A 565 27.15 9.81 19.61
CA LYS A 565 26.64 10.27 20.90
C LYS A 565 25.63 11.40 20.71
N GLY A 566 24.51 11.32 21.44
CA GLY A 566 23.44 12.32 21.38
C GLY A 566 22.36 12.05 20.32
N MET A 567 22.53 11.03 19.46
CA MET A 567 21.50 10.66 18.47
C MET A 567 20.26 10.09 19.17
N LYS A 568 19.08 10.66 18.88
CA LYS A 568 17.81 10.24 19.47
C LYS A 568 17.29 8.93 18.87
N TRP A 569 16.31 8.34 19.55
CA TRP A 569 15.71 7.06 19.15
C TRP A 569 15.01 7.14 17.79
N GLU A 570 14.45 8.30 17.43
CA GLU A 570 13.69 8.53 16.20
C GLU A 570 14.52 8.42 14.91
N SER A 571 15.83 8.70 14.96
CA SER A 571 16.76 8.41 13.85
C SER A 571 17.42 7.05 13.99
N LYS A 572 17.75 6.61 15.22
CA LYS A 572 18.31 5.27 15.45
C LYS A 572 17.38 4.14 14.98
N ILE A 573 16.07 4.32 15.11
CA ILE A 573 15.09 3.34 14.62
C ILE A 573 15.11 3.22 13.08
N VAL A 574 15.43 4.30 12.36
CA VAL A 574 15.57 4.26 10.89
C VAL A 574 16.84 3.48 10.53
N LEU A 575 17.98 3.77 11.17
CA LEU A 575 19.21 3.00 10.99
C LEU A 575 19.02 1.50 11.29
N TRP A 576 18.28 1.19 12.37
CA TRP A 576 17.94 -0.18 12.72
C TRP A 576 17.06 -0.85 11.65
N ARG A 577 16.09 -0.14 11.08
CA ARG A 577 15.28 -0.64 9.96
C ARG A 577 16.11 -0.92 8.72
N ILE A 578 17.03 -0.02 8.35
CA ILE A 578 17.96 -0.23 7.23
C ILE A 578 18.78 -1.50 7.51
N ASN A 579 19.32 -1.64 8.72
CA ASN A 579 20.04 -2.86 9.11
C ASN A 579 19.17 -4.10 8.94
N VAL A 580 17.92 -4.10 9.42
CA VAL A 580 16.99 -5.23 9.26
C VAL A 580 16.68 -5.54 7.80
N ILE A 581 16.56 -4.52 6.94
CA ILE A 581 16.32 -4.69 5.51
C ILE A 581 17.53 -5.38 4.86
N VAL A 582 18.74 -4.88 5.10
CA VAL A 582 19.99 -5.45 4.58
C VAL A 582 20.19 -6.88 5.09
N GLU A 583 19.97 -7.11 6.39
CA GLU A 583 20.08 -8.44 7.00
C GLU A 583 19.08 -9.46 6.44
N ARG A 584 17.92 -9.03 5.94
CA ARG A 584 16.91 -9.96 5.41
C ARG A 584 16.94 -10.07 3.89
N GLY A 585 17.36 -9.01 3.21
CA GLY A 585 17.24 -8.87 1.76
C GLY A 585 18.48 -9.26 0.98
N VAL A 586 19.68 -9.08 1.56
CA VAL A 586 20.94 -9.47 0.91
C VAL A 586 21.13 -10.98 0.97
N ASN A 587 21.70 -11.58 -0.07
CA ASN A 587 21.98 -13.01 -0.17
C ASN A 587 22.89 -13.47 0.98
N GLU A 588 22.55 -14.56 1.67
CA GLU A 588 23.34 -15.12 2.78
C GLU A 588 24.80 -15.42 2.40
N MET A 589 25.05 -15.81 1.15
CA MET A 589 26.40 -16.19 0.70
C MET A 589 27.38 -15.01 0.65
N VAL A 590 26.89 -13.77 0.64
CA VAL A 590 27.74 -12.56 0.59
C VAL A 590 27.78 -11.82 1.94
N LYS A 591 27.11 -12.34 2.98
CA LYS A 591 27.07 -11.71 4.30
C LYS A 591 28.33 -12.01 5.08
N GLU A 592 29.29 -11.12 4.95
CA GLU A 592 30.47 -11.10 5.81
C GLU A 592 30.40 -9.88 6.71
N LEU A 593 30.34 -10.11 8.02
CA LEU A 593 30.36 -9.01 8.99
C LEU A 593 31.71 -8.32 8.96
N PRO A 594 31.75 -6.99 9.03
CA PRO A 594 33.01 -6.26 9.12
C PRO A 594 33.72 -6.59 10.44
N GLU A 595 34.97 -7.02 10.37
CA GLU A 595 35.81 -7.33 11.53
C GLU A 595 36.09 -6.10 12.40
N ASN A 596 36.16 -4.92 11.76
CA ASN A 596 36.38 -3.65 12.41
C ASN A 596 35.76 -2.48 11.62
N GLU A 597 35.86 -1.29 12.19
CA GLU A 597 35.30 -0.05 11.68
C GLU A 597 35.81 0.42 10.30
N PHE A 598 36.87 -0.20 9.80
CA PHE A 598 37.52 0.06 8.51
C PHE A 598 37.53 -1.16 7.60
N ASP A 599 36.82 -2.24 7.93
CA ASP A 599 36.98 -3.52 7.24
C ASP A 599 36.55 -3.49 5.75
N TRP A 600 35.66 -2.57 5.41
CA TRP A 600 35.27 -2.21 4.04
C TRP A 600 36.41 -1.55 3.21
N LEU A 601 37.54 -1.18 3.83
CA LEU A 601 38.71 -0.60 3.15
C LEU A 601 39.81 -1.62 2.83
N ASN A 602 39.74 -2.82 3.42
CA ASN A 602 40.74 -3.87 3.21
C ASN A 602 40.45 -4.74 1.98
N LEU A 603 39.37 -4.46 1.25
CA LEU A 603 38.83 -5.26 0.15
C LEU A 603 39.67 -5.20 -1.15
N THR A 604 40.71 -4.38 -1.22
CA THR A 604 41.53 -4.18 -2.43
C THR A 604 42.88 -4.91 -2.46
N ASN A 605 43.17 -5.79 -1.49
CA ASN A 605 44.44 -6.54 -1.46
C ASN A 605 44.28 -8.05 -1.76
N VAL A 606 43.40 -8.44 -2.67
CA VAL A 606 43.49 -9.77 -3.29
C VAL A 606 44.44 -9.65 -4.49
N VAL A 607 45.69 -10.00 -4.24
CA VAL A 607 46.70 -10.25 -5.28
C VAL A 607 46.16 -11.34 -6.21
N VAL A 608 46.02 -11.02 -7.49
CA VAL A 608 45.89 -12.01 -8.55
C VAL A 608 47.22 -12.78 -8.59
N GLU A 609 47.20 -14.05 -8.18
CA GLU A 609 48.23 -15.03 -8.56
C GLU A 609 47.86 -15.68 -9.90
#